data_AF-A0A1I5AWG0-F1
#
_entry.id   AF-A0A1I5AWG0-F1
#
_cell.length_a   1.000
_cell.length_b   1.000
_cell.length_c   1.000
_cell.angle_alpha   90.00
_cell.angle_beta   90.00
_cell.angle_gamma   90.00
#
_symmetry.space_group_name_H-M   'P 1'
#
loop_
_entity.id
_entity.type
_entity.pdbx_description
1 polymer ?
#
loop_
_entity_poly.entity_id
_entity_poly.type
_entity_poly.pdbx_seq_one_letter_code
_entity_poly.pdbx_strand_id
1 'polypeptide(L)'
;AALYRIALVRMSSDSTTRAYTARQTAVGRTKKEIIRLLERAIAREVFRCLTTTVTVPGIADLRPLRQARNITLTAVAQHFGVWPTTISRLERGLSRDDDLAHAYRDWIQTA
;
A
#
# COMPACT_ATOMS: atom_id res chain seq x y z
N ALA A 1 21.12 -13.01 1.70
CA ALA A 1 20.41 -13.65 2.85
C ALA A 1 18.89 -13.44 2.84
N ALA A 2 18.37 -12.23 2.58
CA ALA A 2 16.93 -11.96 2.63
C ALA A 2 16.12 -12.69 1.53
N LEU A 3 16.54 -12.59 0.26
CA LEU A 3 15.85 -13.22 -0.88
C LEU A 3 15.73 -14.74 -0.72
N TYR A 4 16.82 -15.39 -0.31
CA TYR A 4 16.83 -16.83 0.02
C TYR A 4 15.76 -17.20 1.06
N ARG A 5 15.64 -16.43 2.15
CA ARG A 5 14.63 -16.69 3.19
C ARG A 5 13.21 -16.52 2.65
N ILE A 6 12.97 -15.46 1.86
CA ILE A 6 11.67 -15.26 1.20
C ILE A 6 11.35 -16.43 0.28
N ALA A 7 12.32 -16.90 -0.51
CA ALA A 7 12.15 -18.05 -1.38
C ALA A 7 11.78 -19.32 -0.60
N LEU A 8 12.48 -19.62 0.50
CA LEU A 8 12.18 -20.77 1.35
C LEU A 8 10.77 -20.70 1.96
N VAL A 9 10.38 -19.54 2.49
CA VAL A 9 9.03 -19.35 3.06
C VAL A 9 7.96 -19.49 1.97
N ARG A 10 8.16 -18.89 0.80
CA ARG A 10 7.20 -19.05 -0.31
C ARG A 10 7.11 -20.48 -0.81
N MET A 11 8.21 -21.23 -0.82
CA MET A 11 8.17 -22.66 -1.16
C MET A 11 7.36 -23.50 -0.15
N SER A 12 7.19 -23.05 1.10
CA SER A 12 6.36 -23.75 2.08
C SER A 12 4.91 -23.27 2.12
N SER A 13 4.67 -21.96 2.09
CA SER A 13 3.34 -21.37 2.33
C SER A 13 2.60 -20.89 1.08
N ASP A 14 3.31 -20.48 0.03
CA ASP A 14 2.68 -19.94 -1.19
C ASP A 14 2.34 -21.07 -2.17
N SER A 15 1.04 -21.26 -2.42
CA SER A 15 0.52 -22.27 -3.34
C SER A 15 1.05 -22.10 -4.76
N THR A 16 1.25 -20.86 -5.21
CA THR A 16 1.76 -20.55 -6.56
C THR A 16 3.23 -20.95 -6.72
N THR A 17 4.07 -20.56 -5.75
CA THR A 17 5.50 -20.93 -5.72
C THR A 17 5.70 -22.43 -5.57
N ARG A 18 4.86 -23.13 -4.80
CA ARG A 18 4.86 -24.60 -4.72
C ARG A 18 4.56 -25.25 -6.06
N ALA A 19 3.50 -24.80 -6.75
CA ALA A 19 3.15 -25.33 -8.07
C ALA A 19 4.25 -25.06 -9.10
N TYR A 20 4.88 -23.88 -9.07
CA TYR A 20 6.05 -23.57 -9.90
C TYR A 20 7.22 -24.50 -9.59
N THR A 21 7.55 -24.69 -8.32
CA THR A 21 8.63 -25.59 -7.87
C THR A 21 8.38 -27.01 -8.37
N ALA A 22 7.17 -27.56 -8.19
CA ALA A 22 6.81 -28.89 -8.68
C ALA A 22 7.01 -29.04 -10.19
N ARG A 23 6.59 -28.04 -10.98
CA ARG A 23 6.83 -28.02 -12.43
C ARG A 23 8.31 -27.99 -12.77
N GLN A 24 9.12 -27.17 -12.08
CA GLN A 24 10.57 -27.10 -12.34
C GLN A 24 11.29 -28.39 -11.95
N THR A 25 10.88 -29.03 -10.85
CA THR A 25 11.38 -30.34 -10.43
C THR A 25 11.03 -31.42 -11.45
N ALA A 26 9.81 -31.40 -12.01
CA ALA A 26 9.40 -32.34 -13.06
C ALA A 26 10.20 -32.20 -14.36
N VAL A 27 10.71 -31.00 -14.65
CA VAL A 27 11.62 -30.72 -15.78
C VAL A 27 13.07 -31.15 -15.48
N GLY A 28 13.35 -31.63 -14.26
CA GLY A 28 14.67 -32.12 -13.86
C GLY A 28 15.62 -31.05 -13.32
N ARG A 29 15.13 -29.84 -13.00
CA ARG A 29 15.98 -28.80 -12.40
C ARG A 29 16.33 -29.15 -10.96
N THR A 30 17.57 -28.85 -10.59
CA THR A 30 18.04 -29.02 -9.22
C THR A 30 17.43 -27.98 -8.28
N LYS A 31 17.36 -28.29 -6.98
CA LYS A 31 16.86 -27.36 -5.95
C LYS A 31 17.62 -26.03 -5.96
N LYS A 32 18.94 -26.04 -6.19
CA LYS A 32 19.76 -24.82 -6.26
C LYS A 32 19.35 -23.93 -7.44
N GLU A 33 19.08 -24.51 -8.60
CA GLU A 33 18.62 -23.75 -9.77
C GLU A 33 17.24 -23.16 -9.57
N ILE A 34 16.32 -23.92 -8.97
CA ILE A 34 14.98 -23.44 -8.64
C ILE A 34 15.05 -22.25 -7.68
N ILE A 35 15.84 -22.36 -6.61
CA ILE A 35 16.02 -21.26 -5.65
C ILE A 35 16.60 -20.03 -6.35
N ARG A 36 17.60 -20.18 -7.23
CA ARG A 36 18.16 -19.05 -8.00
C ARG A 36 17.12 -18.38 -8.91
N LEU A 37 16.23 -19.16 -9.55
CA LEU A 37 15.13 -18.63 -10.36
C LEU A 37 14.12 -17.86 -9.50
N LEU A 38 13.78 -18.39 -8.31
CA LEU A 38 12.90 -17.73 -7.35
C LEU A 38 13.51 -16.44 -6.81
N GLU A 39 14.78 -16.42 -6.43
CA GLU A 39 15.46 -15.20 -5.97
C GLU A 39 15.44 -14.11 -7.05
N ARG A 40 15.66 -14.47 -8.32
CA ARG A 40 15.55 -13.54 -9.45
C ARG A 40 14.11 -13.04 -9.68
N ALA A 41 13.10 -13.88 -9.45
CA ALA A 41 11.70 -13.46 -9.53
C ALA A 41 11.36 -12.49 -8.40
N ILE A 42 11.70 -12.85 -7.15
CA ILE A 42 11.47 -12.03 -5.96
C ILE A 42 12.20 -10.69 -6.06
N ALA A 43 13.45 -10.67 -6.54
CA ALA A 43 14.19 -9.43 -6.74
C ALA A 43 13.47 -8.49 -7.74
N ARG A 44 12.92 -9.04 -8.82
CA ARG A 44 12.13 -8.26 -9.80
C ARG A 44 10.81 -7.78 -9.21
N GLU A 45 10.14 -8.57 -8.39
CA GLU A 45 8.93 -8.14 -7.66
C GLU A 45 9.24 -6.99 -6.71
N VAL A 46 10.27 -7.13 -5.87
CA VAL A 46 10.68 -6.10 -4.92
C VAL A 46 11.09 -4.83 -5.66
N PHE A 47 11.90 -4.95 -6.72
CA PHE A 47 12.27 -3.81 -7.54
C PHE A 47 11.04 -3.10 -8.11
N ARG A 48 10.07 -3.83 -8.67
CA ARG A 48 8.81 -3.23 -9.13
C ARG A 48 8.06 -2.55 -7.99
N CYS A 49 7.90 -3.17 -6.83
CA CYS A 49 7.22 -2.54 -5.69
C CYS A 49 7.90 -1.23 -5.25
N LEU A 50 9.23 -1.17 -5.31
CA LEU A 50 10.00 0.00 -4.91
C LEU A 50 10.05 1.11 -5.99
N THR A 51 10.00 0.73 -7.27
CA THR A 51 10.16 1.68 -8.39
C THR A 51 8.85 2.08 -9.04
N THR A 52 7.76 1.36 -8.76
CA THR A 52 6.43 1.76 -9.22
C THR A 52 6.06 3.06 -8.56
N THR A 53 5.96 4.13 -9.34
CA THR A 53 5.46 5.41 -8.87
C THR A 53 3.99 5.26 -8.52
N VAL A 54 3.69 5.25 -7.23
CA VAL A 54 2.31 5.32 -6.73
C VAL A 54 1.93 6.79 -6.67
N THR A 55 0.86 7.17 -7.35
CA THR A 55 0.27 8.50 -7.22
C THR A 55 -0.24 8.65 -5.79
N VAL A 56 0.42 9.51 -5.01
CA VAL A 56 -0.05 9.86 -3.66
C VAL A 56 -1.04 11.02 -3.83
N PRO A 57 -2.32 10.85 -3.46
CA PRO A 57 -3.28 11.95 -3.51
C PRO A 57 -2.76 13.12 -2.67
N GLY A 58 -2.77 14.32 -3.26
CA GLY A 58 -2.49 15.54 -2.51
C GLY A 58 -3.55 15.73 -1.41
N ILE A 59 -3.13 16.24 -0.26
CA ILE A 59 -4.00 16.59 0.88
C ILE A 59 -4.00 18.10 1.17
N ALA A 60 -3.16 18.86 0.47
CA ALA A 60 -2.91 20.27 0.72
C ALA A 60 -4.12 21.16 0.42
N ASP A 61 -5.07 20.65 -0.35
CA ASP A 61 -6.33 21.30 -0.74
C ASP A 61 -7.44 21.15 0.31
N LEU A 62 -7.41 20.11 1.15
CA LEU A 62 -8.48 19.82 2.12
C LEU A 62 -8.72 20.99 3.09
N ARG A 63 -7.65 21.55 3.65
CA ARG A 63 -7.75 22.67 4.61
C ARG A 63 -8.25 23.95 3.95
N PRO A 64 -7.71 24.42 2.81
CA PRO A 64 -8.27 25.54 2.07
C PRO A 64 -9.75 25.34 1.69
N LEU A 65 -10.13 24.16 1.18
CA LEU A 65 -11.51 23.86 0.79
C LEU A 65 -12.46 23.96 1.99
N ARG A 66 -12.08 23.37 3.12
CA ARG A 66 -12.85 23.46 4.37
C ARG A 66 -13.02 24.92 4.83
N GLN A 67 -11.94 25.69 4.82
CA GLN A 67 -11.95 27.09 5.23
C GLN A 67 -12.82 27.95 4.31
N ALA A 68 -12.74 27.74 3.00
CA ALA A 68 -13.57 28.47 2.02
C ALA A 68 -15.08 28.23 2.21
N ARG A 69 -15.46 27.06 2.73
CA ARG A 69 -16.84 26.70 3.08
C ARG A 69 -17.24 27.09 4.50
N ASN A 70 -16.37 27.76 5.26
CA ASN A 70 -16.57 28.07 6.68
C ASN A 70 -16.88 26.85 7.56
N ILE A 71 -16.42 25.67 7.15
CA ILE A 71 -16.62 24.43 7.91
C ILE A 71 -15.54 24.33 9.00
N THR A 72 -15.96 24.01 10.23
CA THR A 72 -15.02 23.82 11.33
C THR A 72 -14.37 22.45 11.27
N LEU A 73 -13.15 22.34 11.77
CA LEU A 73 -12.43 21.07 11.84
C LEU A 73 -13.19 20.04 12.70
N THR A 74 -13.92 20.50 13.73
CA THR A 74 -14.78 19.68 14.58
C THR A 74 -16.02 19.15 13.83
N ALA A 75 -16.64 19.96 12.95
CA ALA A 75 -17.78 19.52 12.16
C ALA A 75 -17.41 18.36 11.23
N VAL A 76 -16.22 18.42 10.61
CA VAL A 76 -15.66 17.33 9.80
C VAL A 76 -15.44 16.08 10.64
N ALA A 77 -14.79 16.25 11.79
CA ALA A 77 -14.49 15.16 12.69
C ALA A 77 -15.77 14.44 13.15
N GLN A 78 -16.82 15.20 13.47
CA GLN A 78 -18.13 14.67 13.82
C GLN A 78 -18.79 13.94 12.65
N HIS A 79 -18.73 14.48 11.43
CA HIS A 79 -19.30 13.83 10.25
C HIS A 79 -18.67 12.45 10.00
N PHE A 80 -17.34 12.34 10.11
CA PHE A 80 -16.61 11.08 9.91
C PHE A 80 -16.53 10.20 11.16
N GLY A 81 -17.08 10.62 12.30
CA GLY A 81 -17.02 9.86 13.55
C GLY A 81 -15.59 9.66 14.08
N VAL A 82 -14.68 10.59 13.78
CA VAL A 82 -13.27 10.53 14.20
C VAL A 82 -12.95 11.66 15.18
N TRP A 83 -11.83 11.53 15.89
CA TRP A 83 -11.34 12.61 16.74
C TRP A 83 -10.84 13.80 15.89
N PRO A 84 -11.02 15.06 16.34
CA PRO A 84 -10.51 16.25 15.62
C PRO A 84 -9.01 16.18 15.33
N THR A 85 -8.22 15.55 16.20
CA THR A 85 -6.78 15.33 15.99
C THR A 85 -6.49 14.49 14.75
N THR A 86 -7.35 13.54 14.38
CA THR A 86 -7.23 12.74 13.15
C THR A 86 -7.36 13.62 11.91
N ILE A 87 -8.38 14.47 11.85
CA ILE A 87 -8.58 15.42 10.73
C ILE A 87 -7.42 16.43 10.67
N SER A 88 -6.96 16.94 11.81
CA SER A 88 -5.81 17.86 11.87
C SER A 88 -4.52 17.22 11.37
N ARG A 89 -4.26 15.96 11.76
CA ARG A 89 -3.08 15.21 11.30
C ARG A 89 -3.16 14.92 9.80
N LEU A 90 -4.35 14.59 9.30
CA LEU A 90 -4.60 14.39 7.88
C LEU A 90 -4.35 15.68 7.09
N GLU A 91 -4.97 16.80 7.48
CA GLU A 91 -4.79 18.11 6.79
C GLU A 91 -3.35 18.63 6.81
N ARG A 92 -2.53 18.16 7.76
CA ARG A 92 -1.12 18.56 7.91
C ARG A 92 -0.14 17.55 7.30
N GLY A 93 -0.61 16.44 6.74
CA GLY A 93 0.25 15.39 6.17
C GLY A 93 1.04 14.61 7.21
N LEU A 94 0.61 14.63 8.46
CA LEU A 94 1.22 13.87 9.56
C LEU A 94 0.69 12.43 9.64
N SER A 95 -0.39 12.12 8.92
CA SER A 95 -0.95 10.78 8.75
C SER A 95 -1.39 10.58 7.30
N ARG A 96 -1.24 9.34 6.81
CA ARG A 96 -1.75 8.92 5.51
C ARG A 96 -2.98 8.05 5.71
N ASP A 97 -4.10 8.54 5.19
CA ASP A 97 -5.37 7.81 5.10
C ASP A 97 -6.03 8.27 3.79
N ASP A 98 -5.77 7.51 2.73
CA ASP A 98 -6.15 7.90 1.37
C ASP A 98 -7.69 7.81 1.21
N ASP A 99 -8.35 6.85 1.86
CA ASP A 99 -9.81 6.67 1.79
C ASP A 99 -10.53 7.82 2.50
N LEU A 100 -10.09 8.17 3.71
CA LEU A 100 -10.65 9.30 4.44
C LEU A 100 -10.42 10.62 3.70
N ALA A 101 -9.26 10.81 3.07
CA ALA A 101 -8.97 12.00 2.29
C ALA A 101 -9.91 12.17 1.09
N HIS A 102 -10.26 11.08 0.39
CA HIS A 102 -11.23 11.12 -0.71
C HIS A 102 -12.64 11.40 -0.20
N ALA A 103 -13.12 10.65 0.79
CA ALA A 103 -14.45 10.85 1.36
C ALA A 103 -14.63 12.28 1.93
N TYR A 104 -13.59 12.81 2.57
CA TYR A 104 -13.57 14.18 3.07
C TYR A 104 -13.66 15.21 1.94
N ARG A 105 -12.91 15.03 0.85
CA ARG A 105 -12.99 15.91 -0.31
C ARG A 105 -14.38 15.93 -0.93
N ASP A 106 -14.98 14.77 -1.12
CA ASP A 106 -16.33 14.64 -1.71
C ASP A 106 -17.37 15.31 -0.80
N TRP A 107 -17.29 15.09 0.51
CA TRP A 107 -18.20 15.71 1.46
C TRP A 107 -18.12 17.23 1.47
N ILE A 108 -16.93 17.83 1.49
CA ILE A 108 -16.77 19.31 1.45
C ILE A 108 -17.38 19.89 0.16
N GLN A 109 -17.33 19.17 -0.95
CA GLN A 109 -17.93 19.63 -2.21
C GLN A 109 -19.46 19.65 -2.16
N THR A 110 -20.06 18.72 -1.40
CA THR A 110 -21.52 18.61 -1.24
C THR A 110 -22.11 19.42 -0.09
N ALA A 111 -21.29 19.86 0.88
CA ALA A 111 -21.68 20.63 2.05
C ALA A 111 -21.71 22.15 1.81
#